data_AF-A0A438KQ40-F1
#
_entry.id   AF-A0A438KQ40-F1
#
_cell.length_a   1.000
_cell.length_b   1.000
_cell.length_c   1.000
_cell.angle_alpha   90.00
_cell.angle_beta   90.00
_cell.angle_gamma   90.00
#
_symmetry.space_group_name_H-M   'P 1'
#
loop_
_entity.id
_entity.type
_entity.pdbx_description
1 polymer ?
#
loop_
_entity_poly.entity_id
_entity_poly.type
_entity_poly.pdbx_seq_one_letter_code
_entity_poly.pdbx_strand_id
1 'polypeptide(L)' 'MNGKRKEAHSDPFPSLANELPILQVYSIIGSNFHLSQSLGILGGKPGASTYIVGVQDEKAFYLDPHEAQSV' A
#
# COMPACT_ATOMS: atom_id res chain seq x y z
N MET A 1 -2.15 26.53 5.76
CA MET A 1 -2.56 25.10 5.82
C MET A 1 -1.43 24.29 5.21
N ASN A 2 -0.57 23.67 6.03
CA ASN A 2 0.58 22.88 5.56
C ASN A 2 0.29 21.39 5.79
N GLY A 3 -0.22 20.72 4.76
CA GLY A 3 -0.36 19.26 4.75
C GLY A 3 1.01 18.61 4.62
N LYS A 4 1.56 18.10 5.73
CA LYS A 4 2.82 17.37 5.72
C LYS A 4 2.59 16.00 5.07
N ARG A 5 3.06 15.85 3.82
CA ARG A 5 3.26 14.54 3.20
C ARG A 5 4.28 13.78 4.05
N LYS A 6 3.86 12.74 4.76
CA LYS A 6 4.76 11.82 5.44
C LYS A 6 5.12 10.72 4.44
N GLU A 7 6.33 10.76 3.92
CA GLU A 7 6.88 9.64 3.15
C GLU A 7 7.13 8.48 4.10
N ALA A 8 6.64 7.29 3.74
CA ALA A 8 6.80 6.08 4.53
C ALA A 8 8.29 5.75 4.68
N HIS A 9 8.81 5.91 5.90
CA HIS A 9 10.15 5.45 6.25
C HIS A 9 10.11 3.94 6.50
N SER A 10 11.04 3.23 5.86
CA SER A 10 11.25 1.77 5.78
C SER A 10 10.31 1.01 4.85
N ASP A 11 10.92 0.31 3.88
CA ASP A 11 10.26 -0.55 2.89
C ASP A 11 9.24 -1.48 3.55
N PRO A 12 7.96 -1.44 3.16
CA PRO A 12 6.95 -2.36 3.71
C PRO A 12 7.19 -3.81 3.27
N PHE A 13 8.06 -4.05 2.28
CA PHE A 13 8.33 -5.35 1.70
C PHE A 13 9.82 -5.70 1.80
N PRO A 14 10.23 -6.56 2.75
CA PRO A 14 11.61 -7.03 2.81
C PRO A 14 11.96 -7.81 1.54
N SER A 15 13.07 -7.49 0.88
CA SER A 15 13.59 -8.09 -0.37
C SER A 15 13.13 -9.54 -0.63
N LEU A 16 12.04 -9.69 -1.40
CA LEU A 16 11.46 -10.96 -1.83
C LEU A 16 12.07 -11.48 -3.16
N ALA A 17 13.32 -11.10 -3.45
CA ALA A 17 13.98 -11.34 -4.74
C ALA A 17 14.15 -12.82 -5.14
N ASN A 18 13.80 -13.79 -4.28
CA ASN A 18 14.14 -15.21 -4.48
C ASN A 18 12.96 -16.15 -4.78
N GLU A 19 11.75 -15.66 -5.06
CA GLU A 19 10.69 -16.54 -5.54
C GLU A 19 9.91 -15.88 -6.69
N LEU A 20 10.16 -16.34 -7.93
CA LEU A 20 9.38 -16.03 -9.13
C LEU A 20 7.85 -15.90 -8.90
N PRO A 21 7.18 -16.72 -8.06
CA PRO A 21 5.76 -16.53 -7.78
C PRO A 21 5.40 -15.22 -7.05
N ILE A 22 6.29 -14.66 -6.22
CA ILE A 22 5.99 -13.45 -5.44
C ILE A 22 5.97 -12.20 -6.33
N LEU A 23 6.91 -12.09 -7.28
CA LEU A 23 6.93 -11.00 -8.25
C LEU A 23 5.64 -10.98 -9.09
N GLN A 24 5.09 -12.16 -9.40
CA GLN A 24 3.83 -12.26 -10.11
C GLN A 24 2.64 -11.76 -9.27
N VAL A 25 2.63 -12.03 -7.96
CA VAL A 25 1.61 -11.50 -7.04
C VAL A 25 1.64 -9.97 -7.02
N TYR A 26 2.83 -9.35 -7.03
CA TYR A 26 2.94 -7.89 -7.10
C TYR A 26 2.43 -7.30 -8.40
N SER A 27 2.73 -7.92 -9.54
CA SER A 27 2.20 -7.51 -10.84
C SER A 27 0.67 -7.59 -10.88
N ILE A 28 0.08 -8.65 -10.32
CA ILE A 28 -1.38 -8.82 -10.25
C ILE A 28 -1.99 -7.74 -9.36
N ILE A 29 -1.42 -7.52 -8.17
CA ILE A 29 -1.87 -6.48 -7.23
C ILE A 29 -1.85 -5.11 -7.89
N GLY A 30 -0.75 -4.73 -8.56
CA GLY A 30 -0.66 -3.46 -9.28
C GLY A 30 -1.71 -3.35 -10.38
N SER A 31 -1.91 -4.42 -11.16
CA SER A 31 -2.88 -4.44 -12.25
C SER A 31 -4.33 -4.26 -11.81
N ASN A 32 -4.68 -4.68 -10.58
CA ASN A 32 -6.02 -4.48 -10.03
C ASN A 32 -6.39 -2.99 -9.96
N PHE A 33 -5.44 -2.09 -9.74
CA PHE A 33 -5.72 -0.65 -9.65
C PHE A 33 -6.03 0.01 -11.00
N HIS A 34 -5.83 -0.68 -12.13
CA HIS A 34 -6.25 -0.21 -13.45
C HIS A 34 -7.72 -0.55 -13.77
N LEU A 35 -8.38 -1.36 -12.96
CA LEU A 35 -9.79 -1.68 -13.11
C LEU A 35 -10.63 -0.55 -12.51
N SER A 36 -11.57 0.02 -13.28
CA SER A 36 -12.45 1.10 -12.79
C SER A 36 -13.31 0.72 -11.58
N GLN A 37 -13.50 -0.58 -11.36
CA GLN A 37 -14.26 -1.15 -10.24
C GLN A 37 -13.39 -1.41 -9.01
N SER A 38 -12.08 -1.21 -9.13
CA SER A 38 -11.13 -1.46 -8.05
C SER A 38 -11.43 -0.54 -6.89
N LEU A 39 -11.69 -1.16 -5.74
CA LEU A 39 -11.88 -0.47 -4.47
C LEU A 39 -10.58 -0.42 -3.66
N GLY A 40 -9.45 -0.86 -4.22
CA GLY A 40 -8.19 -0.97 -3.50
C GLY A 40 -8.08 -2.21 -2.61
N ILE A 41 -7.07 -2.24 -1.74
CA ILE A 41 -6.67 -3.42 -0.97
C ILE A 41 -6.59 -3.07 0.52
N LEU A 42 -7.27 -3.85 1.36
CA LEU A 42 -7.14 -3.79 2.81
C LEU A 42 -6.16 -4.86 3.29
N GLY A 43 -5.24 -4.48 4.17
CA GLY A 43 -4.25 -5.41 4.73
C GLY A 43 -3.33 -4.75 5.74
N GLY A 44 -2.11 -5.24 5.84
CA GLY A 44 -1.09 -4.73 6.76
C GLY A 44 -0.77 -5.69 7.91
N LYS A 45 0.21 -5.32 8.72
CA LYS A 45 0.62 -6.08 9.90
C LYS A 45 -0.36 -5.81 11.05
N PRO A 46 -0.48 -6.72 12.04
CA PRO A 46 -1.21 -6.43 13.26
C PRO A 46 -0.72 -5.13 13.91
N GLY A 47 -1.63 -4.20 14.21
CA GLY A 47 -1.30 -2.86 14.75
C GLY A 47 -0.74 -1.85 13.74
N ALA A 48 -0.69 -2.21 12.45
CA ALA A 48 -0.28 -1.35 11.34
C ALA A 48 -1.16 -1.63 10.10
N SER A 49 -2.49 -1.65 10.28
CA SER A 49 -3.44 -1.87 9.19
C SER A 49 -3.43 -0.72 8.17
N THR A 50 -3.50 -1.04 6.89
CA THR A 50 -3.33 -0.08 5.80
C THR A 50 -4.37 -0.33 4.73
N TYR A 51 -4.91 0.74 4.15
CA TYR A 51 -5.78 0.69 2.99
C TYR A 51 -5.06 1.24 1.77
N ILE A 52 -4.62 0.35 0.88
CA ILE A 52 -3.90 0.71 -0.35
C ILE A 52 -4.91 1.12 -1.42
N VAL A 53 -4.76 2.33 -1.94
CA VAL A 53 -5.67 2.95 -2.92
C VAL A 53 -5.09 3.02 -4.33
N GLY A 54 -3.79 2.75 -4.49
CA GLY A 54 -3.14 2.78 -5.79
C GLY A 54 -1.66 2.41 -5.72
N VAL A 55 -1.06 2.28 -6.90
CA VAL A 55 0.38 2.10 -7.07
C VAL A 55 0.91 3.08 -8.12
N GLN A 56 2.14 3.54 -7.94
CA GLN A 56 2.90 4.28 -8.94
C GLN A 56 4.35 3.83 -8.87
N ASP A 57 4.90 3.43 -10.02
CA ASP A 57 6.19 2.77 -10.10
C ASP A 57 6.25 1.59 -9.12
N GLU A 58 7.24 1.56 -8.22
CA GLU A 58 7.39 0.53 -7.19
C GLU A 58 6.81 0.96 -5.83
N LYS A 59 5.98 2.01 -5.79
CA LYS A 59 5.42 2.57 -4.54
C LYS A 59 3.90 2.42 -4.49
N ALA A 60 3.40 2.07 -3.30
CA ALA A 60 1.98 2.02 -3.01
C ALA A 60 1.50 3.32 -2.34
N PHE A 61 0.35 3.82 -2.77
CA PHE A 61 -0.38 4.89 -2.07
C PHE A 61 -1.40 4.29 -1.13
N TYR A 62 -1.50 4.83 0.09
CA TYR A 62 -2.38 4.28 1.10
C TYR A 62 -2.97 5.31 2.06
N LEU A 63 -4.08 4.95 2.67
CA LEU A 63 -4.66 5.64 3.83
C LEU A 63 -4.27 4.91 5.11
N ASP A 64 -3.84 5.70 6.09
CA ASP A 64 -3.41 5.24 7.41
C ASP A 64 -4.47 5.61 8.46
N PRO A 65 -5.14 4.63 9.11
CA PRO A 65 -6.17 4.88 10.10
C PRO A 65 -5.63 5.11 11.53
N HIS A 66 -4.31 5.05 11.77
CA HIS A 66 -3.77 5.06 13.14
C HIS A 66 -3.71 6.45 13.79
N GLU A 67 -4.22 7.48 13.12
CA GLU A 67 -4.41 8.80 13.71
C GLU A 67 -5.83 8.90 14.32
N ALA A 68 -5.89 8.90 15.66
CA ALA A 68 -7.15 9.06 16.38
C ALA A 68 -7.67 10.50 16.22
N GLN A 69 -8.87 10.64 15.65
CA GLN A 69 -9.55 11.93 15.53
C GLN A 69 -10.46 12.16 16.73
N SER A 70 -10.39 13.36 17.34
CA SER A 70 -11.39 13.79 18.33
C SER A 70 -12.67 14.18 17.61
N VAL A 71 -13.79 13.59 18.02
CA VAL A 71 -15.14 13.94 17.54
C VAL A 71 -15.79 15.02 18.40
#